data_AF-A0A6N7G545-F1
#
_entry.id   AF-A0A6N7G545-F1
#
_cell.length_a   1.000
_cell.length_b   1.000
_cell.length_c   1.000
_cell.angle_alpha   90.00
_cell.angle_beta   90.00
_cell.angle_gamma   90.00
#
_symmetry.space_group_name_H-M   'P 1'
#
loop_
_entity.id
_entity.type
_entity.pdbx_description
1 polymer ?
#
loop_
_entity_poly.entity_id
_entity_poly.type
_entity_poly.pdbx_seq_one_letter_code
_entity_poly.pdbx_strand_id
1 'polypeptide(L)'
;MGDADEASEGRTDSHQFPATHGQHAAYPRRAVAPGQPVGHDEVPPVVPNGDPYAQPQQSYYPQPAAQPVPGQPPAPGYPQAPPMGQQYPQPPHPHRGRHAAGANGELASAHLIRPVKRRPQSGWRKAVYLGSGRLINPGESQEDRRKRELIMRVNQPLRGCYKIAMLSLKGGVGKTTMTTTLGSTFASLRGDRVVAVDANPDRGTLSQKIPMETTATVRHLLRDADRITRYSDIRAYTSQGPSRLEILASEQDPAVSEAFSENDYRRAVDLLEHFYNIVLTDCGTGLMHSAMKGVLELADSLVLVSSGSVDGARSASATLDWLDAHGYGELVKRSVAVINSVRPRAGSVDLDKLEAHFAARVRAVCQIPFDPHLEEGAEIELDRLHGATRTKLLELGAAVADGFSGP
;
A
#
# COMPACT_ATOMS: atom_id res chain seq x y z
N MET A 1 10.44 91.64 -0.71
CA MET A 1 10.07 90.55 -1.64
C MET A 1 8.88 89.83 -1.02
N GLY A 2 7.63 90.27 -1.12
CA GLY A 2 6.99 91.19 -2.05
C GLY A 2 6.20 90.42 -3.11
N ASP A 3 4.93 90.12 -2.78
CA ASP A 3 3.74 89.93 -3.64
C ASP A 3 3.74 88.84 -4.74
N ALA A 4 2.63 88.27 -5.22
CA ALA A 4 1.21 88.15 -4.82
C ALA A 4 0.53 87.19 -5.83
N ASP A 5 -0.67 86.73 -5.48
CA ASP A 5 -1.82 86.21 -6.24
C ASP A 5 -1.74 86.00 -7.78
N GLU A 6 -2.34 84.91 -8.29
CA GLU A 6 -3.67 84.96 -8.95
C GLU A 6 -4.17 83.57 -9.42
N ALA A 7 -5.50 83.42 -9.38
CA ALA A 7 -6.28 82.26 -9.85
C ALA A 7 -6.56 82.33 -11.37
N SER A 8 -6.76 81.18 -12.04
CA SER A 8 -7.60 81.08 -13.24
C SER A 8 -7.88 79.63 -13.66
N GLU A 9 -9.07 79.43 -14.23
CA GLU A 9 -9.78 78.22 -14.60
C GLU A 9 -9.17 77.45 -15.80
N GLY A 10 -9.44 76.14 -15.86
CA GLY A 10 -9.19 75.29 -17.02
C GLY A 10 -10.16 74.11 -17.06
N ARG A 11 -11.18 74.21 -17.92
CA ARG A 11 -12.24 73.24 -18.23
C ARG A 11 -11.77 72.25 -19.33
N THR A 12 -12.58 71.21 -19.57
CA THR A 12 -12.61 70.22 -20.69
C THR A 12 -11.80 68.93 -20.49
N ASP A 13 -12.20 67.72 -20.88
CA ASP A 13 -13.40 67.16 -21.50
C ASP A 13 -13.41 65.65 -21.17
N SER A 14 -14.55 65.09 -20.73
CA SER A 14 -14.75 63.64 -20.67
C SER A 14 -15.76 63.24 -21.75
N HIS A 15 -15.24 62.85 -22.90
CA HIS A 15 -16.02 62.34 -24.03
C HIS A 15 -16.51 60.90 -23.81
N GLN A 16 -17.63 60.64 -24.45
CA GLN A 16 -18.59 59.57 -24.25
C GLN A 16 -18.59 58.60 -25.46
N PHE A 17 -18.86 57.32 -25.19
CA PHE A 17 -19.41 56.26 -26.09
C PHE A 17 -18.50 55.64 -27.20
N PRO A 18 -18.82 54.43 -27.74
CA PRO A 18 -20.08 53.66 -27.62
C PRO A 18 -19.97 52.16 -27.27
N ALA A 19 -21.14 51.64 -26.90
CA ALA A 19 -21.48 50.24 -26.72
C ALA A 19 -21.68 49.52 -28.07
N THR A 20 -21.23 48.27 -28.16
CA THR A 20 -21.59 47.33 -29.23
C THR A 20 -22.48 46.22 -28.69
N HIS A 21 -23.58 45.99 -29.40
CA HIS A 21 -24.56 44.94 -29.19
C HIS A 21 -24.01 43.56 -29.61
N GLY A 22 -24.38 42.51 -28.88
CA GLY A 22 -24.21 41.11 -29.27
C GLY A 22 -25.11 40.21 -28.42
N GLN A 23 -26.21 39.77 -29.01
CA GLN A 23 -27.34 39.04 -28.43
C GLN A 23 -26.95 37.63 -27.97
N HIS A 24 -27.49 37.13 -26.86
CA HIS A 24 -27.90 35.72 -26.71
C HIS A 24 -29.03 35.59 -25.65
N ALA A 25 -29.93 34.66 -25.94
CA ALA A 25 -31.31 34.59 -25.50
C ALA A 25 -31.55 34.26 -24.02
N ALA A 26 -32.55 34.93 -23.43
CA ALA A 26 -33.11 34.64 -22.13
C ALA A 26 -34.27 33.64 -22.25
N TYR A 27 -34.17 32.50 -21.55
CA TYR A 27 -35.31 31.62 -21.27
C TYR A 27 -35.99 32.06 -19.97
N PRO A 28 -37.34 32.09 -19.88
CA PRO A 28 -38.02 32.60 -18.70
C PRO A 28 -38.04 31.56 -17.56
N ARG A 29 -37.61 31.98 -16.37
CA ARG A 29 -37.92 31.32 -15.09
C ARG A 29 -39.41 31.47 -14.80
N ARG A 30 -40.14 30.36 -14.75
CA ARG A 30 -41.54 30.33 -14.31
C ARG A 30 -41.61 30.16 -12.79
N ALA A 31 -42.31 31.09 -12.15
CA ALA A 31 -42.66 31.08 -10.74
C ALA A 31 -43.59 29.91 -10.40
N VAL A 32 -43.38 29.30 -9.23
CA VAL A 32 -44.29 28.30 -8.64
C VAL A 32 -44.96 28.96 -7.43
N ALA A 33 -46.29 29.05 -7.49
CA ALA A 33 -47.16 29.37 -6.36
C ALA A 33 -48.19 28.22 -6.21
N PRO A 34 -48.74 27.99 -5.00
CA PRO A 34 -49.25 26.68 -4.59
C PRO A 34 -50.76 26.50 -4.77
N GLY A 35 -51.17 25.23 -4.92
CA GLY A 35 -52.49 24.73 -4.52
C GLY A 35 -53.36 24.14 -5.63
N GLN A 36 -53.56 22.82 -5.60
CA GLN A 36 -54.86 22.14 -5.81
C GLN A 36 -54.83 20.75 -5.11
N PRO A 37 -55.92 20.30 -4.46
CA PRO A 37 -56.06 18.95 -3.93
C PRO A 37 -56.81 18.00 -4.89
N VAL A 38 -56.94 16.74 -4.44
CA VAL A 38 -57.85 15.66 -4.84
C VAL A 38 -57.24 14.54 -5.71
N GLY A 39 -57.29 13.31 -5.16
CA GLY A 39 -57.07 12.05 -5.86
C GLY A 39 -56.56 10.93 -4.95
N HIS A 40 -57.43 10.39 -4.10
CA HIS A 40 -57.19 9.15 -3.35
C HIS A 40 -57.24 7.96 -4.32
N ASP A 41 -56.22 7.11 -4.32
CA ASP A 41 -56.31 5.77 -4.89
C ASP A 41 -55.87 4.72 -3.86
N GLU A 42 -56.72 3.70 -3.81
CA GLU A 42 -56.86 2.65 -2.81
C GLU A 42 -55.74 1.61 -2.84
N VAL A 43 -55.37 1.16 -1.63
CA VAL A 43 -54.53 -0.01 -1.37
C VAL A 43 -55.43 -1.25 -1.33
N PRO A 44 -55.17 -2.32 -2.10
CA PRO A 44 -55.95 -3.55 -1.97
C PRO A 44 -55.52 -4.39 -0.74
N PRO A 45 -56.44 -5.12 -0.11
CA PRO A 45 -56.25 -5.70 1.22
C PRO A 45 -55.58 -7.08 1.21
N VAL A 46 -54.84 -7.33 2.30
CA VAL A 46 -54.30 -8.63 2.74
C VAL A 46 -55.45 -9.49 3.31
N VAL A 47 -55.56 -10.73 2.85
CA VAL A 47 -56.40 -11.78 3.47
C VAL A 47 -55.51 -12.86 4.08
N PRO A 48 -55.72 -13.28 5.34
CA PRO A 48 -55.09 -14.45 5.93
C PRO A 48 -56.05 -15.65 5.92
N ASN A 49 -55.58 -16.84 5.56
CA ASN A 49 -56.12 -18.09 6.07
C ASN A 49 -55.11 -19.22 5.90
N GLY A 50 -54.93 -19.99 6.98
CA GLY A 50 -53.97 -21.09 7.09
C GLY A 50 -54.53 -22.48 6.76
N ASP A 51 -53.55 -23.38 6.66
CA ASP A 51 -53.52 -24.80 7.06
C ASP A 51 -54.34 -25.86 6.29
N PRO A 52 -53.93 -27.16 6.25
CA PRO A 52 -52.67 -27.77 6.74
C PRO A 52 -52.08 -28.96 5.88
N TYR A 53 -50.92 -29.48 6.34
CA TYR A 53 -50.30 -30.81 6.11
C TYR A 53 -50.07 -31.33 4.68
N ALA A 54 -48.79 -31.37 4.27
CA ALA A 54 -48.20 -32.51 3.53
C ALA A 54 -46.66 -32.47 3.61
N GLN A 55 -46.05 -33.41 4.33
CA GLN A 55 -44.62 -33.70 4.27
C GLN A 55 -44.30 -34.56 3.04
N PRO A 56 -43.16 -34.37 2.36
CA PRO A 56 -42.51 -35.43 1.62
C PRO A 56 -41.30 -35.98 2.38
N GLN A 57 -41.23 -37.31 2.33
CA GLN A 57 -40.35 -38.23 3.06
C GLN A 57 -38.85 -38.00 2.84
N GLN A 58 -38.09 -38.05 3.95
CA GLN A 58 -36.65 -38.22 3.95
C GLN A 58 -36.28 -39.62 3.44
N SER A 59 -35.44 -39.66 2.40
CA SER A 59 -34.88 -40.89 1.86
C SER A 59 -33.68 -41.34 2.70
N TYR A 60 -33.81 -42.52 3.29
CA TYR A 60 -32.82 -43.18 4.12
C TYR A 60 -31.75 -43.82 3.23
N TYR A 61 -30.49 -43.37 3.32
CA TYR A 61 -29.35 -44.05 2.70
C TYR A 61 -28.88 -45.19 3.60
N PRO A 62 -28.81 -46.45 3.13
CA PRO A 62 -28.23 -47.53 3.92
C PRO A 62 -26.70 -47.48 3.90
N GLN A 63 -26.09 -47.43 5.09
CA GLN A 63 -24.67 -47.68 5.32
C GLN A 63 -24.32 -49.16 5.03
N PRO A 64 -23.22 -49.46 4.31
CA PRO A 64 -22.70 -50.81 4.23
C PRO A 64 -21.96 -51.21 5.52
N ALA A 65 -22.30 -52.40 6.02
CA ALA A 65 -21.71 -53.06 7.18
C ALA A 65 -20.22 -53.42 6.98
N ALA A 66 -19.44 -53.27 8.04
CA ALA A 66 -18.09 -53.80 8.16
C ALA A 66 -18.13 -55.33 8.24
N GLN A 67 -17.33 -55.99 7.38
CA GLN A 67 -17.04 -57.43 7.46
C GLN A 67 -15.57 -57.67 7.82
N PRO A 68 -15.23 -58.81 8.45
CA PRO A 68 -13.92 -59.06 9.06
C PRO A 68 -12.88 -59.57 8.05
N VAL A 69 -11.61 -59.28 8.35
CA VAL A 69 -10.41 -59.64 7.60
C VAL A 69 -10.14 -61.15 7.63
N PRO A 70 -9.71 -61.74 6.50
CA PRO A 70 -8.72 -62.82 6.56
C PRO A 70 -7.63 -62.73 5.47
N GLY A 71 -6.36 -62.92 5.89
CA GLY A 71 -5.32 -63.56 5.06
C GLY A 71 -4.28 -62.66 4.38
N GLN A 72 -3.12 -62.50 5.03
CA GLN A 72 -1.85 -62.13 4.37
C GLN A 72 -1.19 -63.38 3.74
N PRO A 73 -0.64 -63.27 2.52
CA PRO A 73 0.43 -64.14 2.05
C PRO A 73 1.83 -63.49 2.21
N PRO A 74 2.90 -64.30 2.30
CA PRO A 74 4.19 -63.91 2.88
C PRO A 74 5.18 -63.26 1.91
N ALA A 75 6.14 -62.50 2.47
CA ALA A 75 7.29 -61.94 1.77
C ALA A 75 8.41 -62.99 1.55
N PRO A 76 9.19 -62.93 0.45
CA PRO A 76 10.40 -63.75 0.27
C PRO A 76 11.57 -63.22 1.10
N GLY A 77 12.22 -64.11 1.85
CA GLY A 77 13.32 -63.82 2.76
C GLY A 77 14.70 -63.73 2.10
N TYR A 78 15.56 -62.93 2.74
CA TYR A 78 17.01 -62.94 2.57
C TYR A 78 17.66 -63.99 3.48
N PRO A 79 18.72 -64.71 3.06
CA PRO A 79 19.44 -65.63 3.93
C PRO A 79 20.33 -64.93 4.97
N GLN A 80 20.32 -65.49 6.18
CA GLN A 80 21.03 -65.08 7.40
C GLN A 80 22.53 -65.40 7.37
N ALA A 81 23.30 -64.64 8.17
CA ALA A 81 24.59 -65.06 8.73
C ALA A 81 24.45 -65.25 10.26
N PRO A 82 24.99 -66.34 10.86
CA PRO A 82 25.14 -66.51 12.32
C PRO A 82 26.63 -66.57 12.75
N PRO A 83 26.98 -66.70 14.06
CA PRO A 83 26.35 -66.21 15.30
C PRO A 83 27.40 -65.70 16.33
N MET A 84 26.95 -65.53 17.58
CA MET A 84 27.67 -65.32 18.87
C MET A 84 27.60 -63.87 19.37
N GLY A 85 27.25 -63.58 20.62
CA GLY A 85 27.04 -64.38 21.83
C GLY A 85 27.22 -63.39 22.99
N GLN A 86 26.21 -63.27 23.85
CA GLN A 86 26.15 -62.25 24.90
C GLN A 86 27.22 -62.43 26.00
N GLN A 87 27.69 -61.33 26.58
CA GLN A 87 27.83 -61.15 28.05
C GLN A 87 28.23 -59.70 28.42
N TYR A 88 27.51 -59.11 29.37
CA TYR A 88 27.76 -57.80 30.00
C TYR A 88 29.01 -57.85 30.92
N PRO A 89 29.71 -56.72 31.15
CA PRO A 89 29.55 -56.06 32.45
C PRO A 89 29.66 -54.50 32.46
N GLN A 90 29.21 -53.93 33.57
CA GLN A 90 29.14 -52.51 33.96
C GLN A 90 30.52 -51.83 34.27
N PRO A 91 30.58 -50.50 34.53
CA PRO A 91 31.63 -49.59 34.06
C PRO A 91 32.76 -49.29 35.08
N PRO A 92 33.88 -48.71 34.62
CA PRO A 92 34.69 -47.82 35.47
C PRO A 92 35.03 -46.47 34.80
N HIS A 93 34.83 -45.37 35.54
CA HIS A 93 35.54 -44.10 35.32
C HIS A 93 36.90 -44.13 36.06
N PRO A 94 37.80 -43.14 35.92
CA PRO A 94 38.35 -42.51 34.71
C PRO A 94 39.91 -42.44 34.78
N HIS A 95 40.62 -42.52 33.65
CA HIS A 95 42.01 -42.03 33.60
C HIS A 95 42.36 -41.25 32.32
N ARG A 96 42.91 -40.08 32.61
CA ARG A 96 43.51 -39.01 31.79
C ARG A 96 44.46 -39.53 30.70
N GLY A 97 44.29 -39.07 29.45
CA GLY A 97 45.29 -39.29 28.38
C GLY A 97 44.84 -38.92 26.97
N ARG A 98 44.99 -37.64 26.62
CA ARG A 98 45.30 -37.05 25.30
C ARG A 98 44.86 -37.77 23.98
N HIS A 99 44.05 -37.02 23.23
CA HIS A 99 43.88 -36.93 21.76
C HIS A 99 42.77 -37.73 21.04
N ALA A 100 41.65 -37.02 20.77
CA ALA A 100 40.91 -36.98 19.50
C ALA A 100 40.01 -35.71 19.55
N ALA A 101 40.41 -34.56 18.99
CA ALA A 101 40.20 -34.13 17.61
C ALA A 101 38.73 -34.17 17.15
N GLY A 102 38.11 -32.98 17.04
CA GLY A 102 37.03 -32.73 16.08
C GLY A 102 35.65 -32.36 16.62
N ALA A 103 35.49 -31.24 17.34
CA ALA A 103 34.18 -30.60 17.52
C ALA A 103 34.20 -29.12 17.97
N ASN A 104 35.29 -28.36 17.77
CA ASN A 104 35.39 -26.95 18.22
C ASN A 104 35.93 -26.00 17.14
N GLY A 105 35.70 -26.31 15.85
CA GLY A 105 36.31 -25.58 14.73
C GLY A 105 35.46 -24.49 14.08
N GLU A 106 34.13 -24.49 14.26
CA GLU A 106 33.26 -23.59 13.47
C GLU A 106 33.00 -22.21 14.12
N LEU A 107 33.41 -22.02 15.37
CA LEU A 107 33.29 -20.72 16.08
C LEU A 107 34.48 -19.76 15.87
N ALA A 108 35.53 -20.18 15.14
CA ALA A 108 36.75 -19.37 14.98
C ALA A 108 36.77 -18.47 13.73
N SER A 109 36.04 -18.81 12.67
CA SER A 109 36.20 -18.11 11.38
C SER A 109 35.52 -16.73 11.31
N ALA A 110 34.42 -16.53 12.04
CA ALA A 110 33.70 -15.25 12.05
C ALA A 110 34.38 -14.17 12.92
N HIS A 111 35.21 -14.57 13.88
CA HIS A 111 35.95 -13.64 14.75
C HIS A 111 37.38 -13.32 14.26
N LEU A 112 37.85 -13.98 13.19
CA LEU A 112 39.16 -13.70 12.58
C LEU A 112 39.12 -12.61 11.50
N ILE A 113 37.93 -12.18 11.08
CA ILE A 113 37.77 -11.09 10.12
C ILE A 113 37.78 -9.77 10.89
N ARG A 114 38.92 -9.06 10.83
CA ARG A 114 38.97 -7.66 11.26
C ARG A 114 37.83 -6.91 10.56
N PRO A 115 36.87 -6.29 11.28
CA PRO A 115 35.84 -5.51 10.63
C PRO A 115 36.51 -4.32 9.93
N VAL A 116 36.63 -4.41 8.61
CA VAL A 116 37.15 -3.31 7.80
C VAL A 116 36.15 -2.17 7.94
N LYS A 117 36.57 -1.06 8.56
CA LYS A 117 35.74 0.15 8.67
C LYS A 117 35.26 0.53 7.26
N ARG A 118 33.94 0.49 7.04
CA ARG A 118 33.34 0.86 5.76
C ARG A 118 33.61 2.34 5.45
N ARG A 119 33.72 2.66 4.17
CA ARG A 119 34.13 3.99 3.68
C ARG A 119 32.99 5.00 3.88
N PRO A 120 33.28 6.26 4.28
CA PRO A 120 32.27 7.30 4.39
C PRO A 120 31.64 7.63 3.04
N GLN A 121 30.31 7.79 3.00
CA GLN A 121 29.56 8.06 1.78
C GLN A 121 29.21 9.54 1.61
N SER A 122 29.18 10.30 2.71
CA SER A 122 28.73 11.69 2.76
C SER A 122 29.55 12.59 3.71
N GLY A 123 29.33 13.91 3.60
CA GLY A 123 29.82 14.95 4.50
C GLY A 123 31.35 15.14 4.54
N TRP A 124 31.83 15.82 5.59
CA TRP A 124 33.26 16.12 5.78
C TRP A 124 34.10 14.84 5.89
N ARG A 125 33.53 13.74 6.38
CA ARG A 125 34.20 12.43 6.48
C ARG A 125 34.56 11.90 5.10
N LYS A 126 33.66 12.04 4.11
CA LYS A 126 33.95 11.76 2.71
C LYS A 126 35.04 12.68 2.17
N ALA A 127 34.95 13.98 2.48
CA ALA A 127 35.97 14.95 2.05
C ALA A 127 37.37 14.63 2.61
N VAL A 128 37.48 14.23 3.89
CA VAL A 128 38.75 13.79 4.51
C VAL A 128 39.23 12.48 3.89
N TYR A 129 38.34 11.52 3.63
CA TYR A 129 38.70 10.27 2.97
C TYR A 129 39.22 10.50 1.55
N LEU A 130 38.59 11.38 0.78
CA LEU A 130 39.06 11.72 -0.58
C LEU A 130 40.31 12.60 -0.56
N GLY A 131 40.35 13.64 0.28
CA GLY A 131 41.45 14.59 0.41
C GLY A 131 42.72 14.00 0.99
N SER A 132 42.63 12.94 1.80
CA SER A 132 43.79 12.16 2.27
C SER A 132 44.27 11.11 1.25
N GLY A 133 43.78 11.12 0.01
CA GLY A 133 44.14 10.09 -0.98
C GLY A 133 43.66 8.69 -0.60
N ARG A 134 42.55 8.58 0.14
CA ARG A 134 41.99 7.33 0.71
C ARG A 134 42.82 6.70 1.84
N LEU A 135 43.79 7.43 2.39
CA LEU A 135 44.65 6.96 3.49
C LEU A 135 43.94 7.03 4.85
N ILE A 136 43.12 8.06 5.07
CA ILE A 136 42.39 8.25 6.34
C ILE A 136 40.93 7.88 6.13
N ASN A 137 40.51 6.75 6.70
CA ASN A 137 39.12 6.32 6.71
C ASN A 137 38.49 6.58 8.08
N PRO A 138 37.82 7.73 8.28
CA PRO A 138 37.12 8.05 9.53
C PRO A 138 35.91 7.12 9.79
N GLY A 139 35.52 6.29 8.82
CA GLY A 139 34.35 5.44 8.87
C GLY A 139 33.07 6.19 8.51
N GLU A 140 32.00 5.43 8.30
CA GLU A 140 30.66 5.97 8.00
C GLU A 140 30.07 6.75 9.18
N SER A 141 29.32 7.82 8.86
CA SER A 141 28.55 8.59 9.83
C SER A 141 27.40 7.75 10.42
N GLN A 142 26.83 8.18 11.57
CA GLN A 142 25.64 7.51 12.12
C GLN A 142 24.46 7.59 11.15
N GLU A 143 24.32 8.70 10.43
CA GLU A 143 23.28 8.88 9.41
C GLU A 143 23.44 7.92 8.23
N ASP A 144 24.67 7.75 7.71
CA ASP A 144 24.98 6.79 6.66
C ASP A 144 24.67 5.35 7.12
N ARG A 145 24.93 5.04 8.41
CA ARG A 145 24.60 3.73 9.00
C ARG A 145 23.11 3.50 9.10
N ARG A 146 22.37 4.46 9.67
CA ARG A 146 20.91 4.41 9.77
C ARG A 146 20.26 4.26 8.40
N LYS A 147 20.71 5.04 7.41
CA LYS A 147 20.21 4.94 6.03
C LYS A 147 20.45 3.54 5.45
N ARG A 148 21.64 2.98 5.65
CA ARG A 148 21.94 1.61 5.20
C ARG A 148 21.08 0.56 5.88
N GLU A 149 20.87 0.68 7.19
CA GLU A 149 20.00 -0.22 7.97
C GLU A 149 18.57 -0.19 7.43
N LEU A 150 18.04 1.00 7.14
CA LEU A 150 16.72 1.14 6.51
C LEU A 150 16.69 0.51 5.11
N ILE A 151 17.72 0.73 4.28
CA ILE A 151 17.82 0.10 2.95
C ILE A 151 17.89 -1.42 3.04
N MET A 152 18.61 -1.97 4.03
CA MET A 152 18.65 -3.42 4.25
C MET A 152 17.28 -3.97 4.65
N ARG A 153 16.53 -3.25 5.50
CA ARG A 153 15.15 -3.61 5.86
C ARG A 153 14.21 -3.54 4.65
N VAL A 154 14.29 -2.48 3.85
CA VAL A 154 13.53 -2.34 2.60
C VAL A 154 13.82 -3.47 1.63
N ASN A 155 15.03 -4.04 1.63
CA ASN A 155 15.44 -5.13 0.74
C ASN A 155 15.28 -6.54 1.34
N GLN A 156 14.52 -6.70 2.44
CA GLN A 156 14.22 -8.03 2.96
C GLN A 156 13.57 -8.92 1.89
N PRO A 157 13.90 -10.23 1.85
CA PRO A 157 13.30 -11.15 0.89
C PRO A 157 11.77 -11.19 1.00
N LEU A 158 11.09 -11.26 -0.14
CA LEU A 158 9.64 -11.44 -0.22
C LEU A 158 9.31 -12.92 -0.40
N ARG A 159 8.23 -13.38 0.25
CA ARG A 159 7.63 -14.68 -0.03
C ARG A 159 6.48 -14.48 -1.01
N GLY A 160 6.73 -14.67 -2.30
CA GLY A 160 5.73 -14.47 -3.35
C GLY A 160 5.46 -12.98 -3.63
N CYS A 161 4.20 -12.65 -3.91
CA CYS A 161 3.73 -11.29 -4.16
C CYS A 161 3.14 -10.69 -2.88
N TYR A 162 3.66 -9.53 -2.45
CA TYR A 162 3.18 -8.83 -1.26
C TYR A 162 2.24 -7.68 -1.63
N LYS A 163 1.03 -7.69 -1.07
CA LYS A 163 -0.11 -6.86 -1.44
C LYS A 163 -0.33 -5.80 -0.36
N ILE A 164 -0.16 -4.53 -0.72
CA ILE A 164 -0.30 -3.37 0.18
C ILE A 164 -1.54 -2.59 -0.22
N ALA A 165 -2.53 -2.48 0.67
CA ALA A 165 -3.68 -1.63 0.43
C ALA A 165 -3.51 -0.26 1.10
N MET A 166 -3.69 0.80 0.29
CA MET A 166 -3.55 2.18 0.72
C MET A 166 -4.93 2.73 1.04
N LEU A 167 -5.20 3.05 2.31
CA LEU A 167 -6.52 3.48 2.79
C LEU A 167 -6.52 4.93 3.27
N SER A 168 -7.63 5.62 3.06
CA SER A 168 -7.94 6.91 3.66
C SER A 168 -9.44 7.14 3.62
N LEU A 169 -10.03 7.65 4.69
CA LEU A 169 -11.47 7.96 4.72
C LEU A 169 -11.81 9.38 4.24
N LYS A 170 -10.80 10.26 4.07
CA LYS A 170 -10.98 11.63 3.56
C LYS A 170 -10.20 11.86 2.27
N GLY A 171 -10.84 12.52 1.31
CA GLY A 171 -10.17 13.03 0.11
C GLY A 171 -9.10 14.07 0.45
N GLY A 172 -8.02 14.11 -0.32
CA GLY A 172 -6.98 15.15 -0.17
C GLY A 172 -5.99 14.96 0.98
N VAL A 173 -5.96 13.80 1.65
CA VAL A 173 -4.90 13.48 2.64
C VAL A 173 -3.57 13.06 2.02
N GLY A 174 -3.52 12.97 0.68
CA GLY A 174 -2.33 12.57 -0.07
C GLY A 174 -2.13 11.05 -0.21
N LYS A 175 -3.19 10.24 -0.12
CA LYS A 175 -3.12 8.78 -0.28
C LYS A 175 -2.49 8.36 -1.62
N THR A 176 -2.97 8.89 -2.74
CA THR A 176 -2.42 8.61 -4.08
C THR A 176 -0.96 9.04 -4.21
N THR A 177 -0.63 10.19 -3.63
CA THR A 177 0.75 10.68 -3.52
C THR A 177 1.63 9.71 -2.73
N MET A 178 1.16 9.25 -1.57
CA MET A 178 1.86 8.27 -0.73
C MET A 178 2.00 6.91 -1.40
N THR A 179 0.99 6.48 -2.17
CA THR A 179 1.05 5.25 -2.96
C THR A 179 2.18 5.32 -3.96
N THR A 180 2.26 6.43 -4.71
CA THR A 180 3.29 6.63 -5.72
C THR A 180 4.68 6.77 -5.11
N THR A 181 4.84 7.54 -4.02
CA THR A 181 6.15 7.75 -3.40
C THR A 181 6.65 6.49 -2.70
N LEU A 182 5.78 5.73 -2.04
CA LEU A 182 6.13 4.44 -1.42
C LEU A 182 6.48 3.41 -2.49
N GLY A 183 5.65 3.27 -3.53
CA GLY A 183 5.91 2.37 -4.65
C GLY A 183 7.22 2.70 -5.36
N SER A 184 7.49 3.99 -5.62
CA SER A 184 8.74 4.46 -6.21
C SER A 184 9.94 4.21 -5.30
N THR A 185 9.76 4.35 -3.98
CA THR A 185 10.82 4.04 -3.00
C THR A 185 11.16 2.55 -3.04
N PHE A 186 10.15 1.67 -3.10
CA PHE A 186 10.40 0.25 -3.29
C PHE A 186 11.05 -0.06 -4.64
N ALA A 187 10.53 0.46 -5.76
CA ALA A 187 11.03 0.16 -7.10
C ALA A 187 12.48 0.65 -7.35
N SER A 188 12.85 1.77 -6.73
CA SER A 188 14.20 2.33 -6.84
C SER A 188 15.23 1.62 -5.97
N LEU A 189 14.82 1.08 -4.82
CA LEU A 189 15.71 0.44 -3.86
C LEU A 189 15.78 -1.08 -4.00
N ARG A 190 14.68 -1.69 -4.43
CA ARG A 190 14.56 -3.13 -4.70
C ARG A 190 14.87 -3.38 -6.18
N GLY A 191 15.51 -4.50 -6.48
CA GLY A 191 15.62 -5.02 -7.85
C GLY A 191 14.31 -5.65 -8.35
N ASP A 192 13.27 -5.61 -7.53
CA ASP A 192 11.98 -6.25 -7.76
C ASP A 192 11.07 -5.41 -8.64
N ARG A 193 10.05 -6.07 -9.20
CA ARG A 193 9.00 -5.40 -9.95
C ARG A 193 7.88 -4.98 -9.01
N VAL A 194 7.56 -3.68 -9.05
CA VAL A 194 6.57 -3.04 -8.19
C VAL A 194 5.52 -2.38 -9.07
N VAL A 195 4.25 -2.68 -8.81
CA VAL A 195 3.12 -2.07 -9.51
C VAL A 195 2.17 -1.40 -8.53
N ALA A 196 1.65 -0.23 -8.90
CA ALA A 196 0.53 0.40 -8.21
C ALA A 196 -0.73 0.34 -9.09
N VAL A 197 -1.84 -0.09 -8.51
CA VAL A 197 -3.14 -0.23 -9.17
C VAL A 197 -4.09 0.79 -8.58
N ASP A 198 -4.78 1.52 -9.45
CA ASP A 198 -5.85 2.43 -9.03
C ASP A 198 -7.16 1.64 -8.85
N ALA A 199 -7.67 1.58 -7.63
CA ALA A 199 -8.93 0.92 -7.28
C ALA A 199 -10.01 1.94 -6.88
N ASN A 200 -9.91 3.18 -7.37
CA ASN A 200 -10.89 4.23 -7.12
C ASN A 200 -11.98 4.26 -8.22
N PRO A 201 -13.27 4.00 -7.89
CA PRO A 201 -14.35 4.04 -8.87
C PRO A 201 -14.76 5.46 -9.29
N ASP A 202 -14.47 6.49 -8.48
CA ASP A 202 -15.08 7.81 -8.64
C ASP A 202 -14.26 8.81 -9.46
N ARG A 203 -12.95 8.54 -9.64
CA ARG A 203 -11.97 9.18 -10.55
C ARG A 203 -10.55 8.90 -10.06
N GLY A 204 -9.89 7.93 -10.67
CA GLY A 204 -8.49 7.63 -10.43
C GLY A 204 -7.56 8.78 -10.81
N THR A 205 -6.59 9.11 -9.96
CA THR A 205 -5.56 10.15 -10.24
C THR A 205 -4.14 9.57 -10.17
N LEU A 206 -4.01 8.27 -9.97
CA LEU A 206 -2.74 7.61 -9.79
C LEU A 206 -1.89 7.65 -11.07
N SER A 207 -2.52 7.47 -12.24
CA SER A 207 -1.85 7.53 -13.55
C SER A 207 -1.25 8.90 -13.87
N GLN A 208 -1.67 9.96 -13.18
CA GLN A 208 -1.15 11.33 -13.37
C GLN A 208 0.14 11.59 -12.59
N LYS A 209 0.63 10.62 -11.81
CA LYS A 209 1.81 10.78 -10.95
C LYS A 209 3.11 10.34 -11.58
N ILE A 210 3.06 9.78 -12.79
CA ILE A 210 4.22 9.43 -13.62
C ILE A 210 3.92 9.75 -15.08
N PRO A 211 4.94 9.84 -15.95
CA PRO A 211 4.74 9.93 -17.39
C PRO A 211 3.87 8.78 -17.92
N MET A 212 2.86 9.13 -18.71
CA MET A 212 1.95 8.15 -19.30
C MET A 212 2.53 7.55 -20.58
N GLU A 213 2.75 6.24 -20.59
CA GLU A 213 3.26 5.50 -21.76
C GLU A 213 2.13 4.80 -22.52
N THR A 214 1.01 4.53 -21.85
CA THR A 214 -0.15 3.83 -22.39
C THR A 214 -1.44 4.37 -21.78
N THR A 215 -2.52 4.38 -22.57
CA THR A 215 -3.87 4.72 -22.12
C THR A 215 -4.67 3.48 -21.69
N ALA A 216 -4.06 2.31 -21.76
CA ALA A 216 -4.68 1.06 -21.31
C ALA A 216 -5.02 1.11 -19.81
N THR A 217 -6.09 0.40 -19.44
CA THR A 217 -6.67 0.40 -18.10
C THR A 217 -6.75 -1.03 -17.59
N VAL A 218 -7.06 -1.20 -16.30
CA VAL A 218 -7.31 -2.53 -15.71
C VAL A 218 -8.38 -3.33 -16.46
N ARG A 219 -9.36 -2.67 -17.08
CA ARG A 219 -10.37 -3.36 -17.92
C ARG A 219 -9.78 -3.96 -19.18
N HIS A 220 -8.90 -3.21 -19.85
CA HIS A 220 -8.18 -3.71 -21.01
C HIS A 220 -7.30 -4.92 -20.65
N LEU A 221 -6.62 -4.84 -19.50
CA LEU A 221 -5.82 -5.95 -18.96
C LEU A 221 -6.68 -7.20 -18.74
N LEU A 222 -7.82 -7.05 -18.06
CA LEU A 222 -8.72 -8.17 -17.74
C LEU A 222 -9.38 -8.79 -18.97
N ARG A 223 -9.70 -7.97 -19.99
CA ARG A 223 -10.24 -8.46 -21.26
C ARG A 223 -9.25 -9.34 -22.00
N ASP A 224 -7.97 -9.00 -21.93
CA ASP A 224 -6.91 -9.65 -22.68
C ASP A 224 -6.11 -10.66 -21.82
N ALA A 225 -6.59 -10.97 -20.60
CA ALA A 225 -5.88 -11.76 -19.58
C ALA A 225 -5.33 -13.10 -20.10
N ASP A 226 -6.11 -13.83 -20.91
CA ASP A 226 -5.71 -15.14 -21.48
C ASP A 226 -4.52 -15.05 -22.45
N ARG A 227 -4.19 -13.84 -22.93
CA ARG A 227 -3.08 -13.60 -23.86
C ARG A 227 -1.80 -13.17 -23.14
N ILE A 228 -1.88 -12.88 -21.85
CA ILE A 228 -0.77 -12.35 -21.06
C ILE A 228 -0.02 -13.51 -20.43
N THR A 229 1.11 -13.86 -21.03
CA THR A 229 1.91 -15.02 -20.60
C THR A 229 3.32 -14.63 -20.16
N ARG A 230 3.78 -13.46 -20.61
CA ARG A 230 5.11 -12.93 -20.32
C ARG A 230 4.99 -11.52 -19.75
N TYR A 231 6.04 -11.11 -19.04
CA TYR A 231 6.13 -9.76 -18.51
C TYR A 231 6.07 -8.67 -19.61
N SER A 232 6.61 -8.95 -20.81
CA SER A 232 6.48 -8.02 -21.94
C SER A 232 5.03 -7.74 -22.34
N ASP A 233 4.13 -8.70 -22.13
CA ASP A 233 2.73 -8.60 -22.54
C ASP A 233 1.98 -7.67 -21.58
N ILE A 234 2.21 -7.82 -20.27
CA ILE A 234 1.57 -6.97 -19.25
C ILE A 234 2.08 -5.52 -19.28
N ARG A 235 3.31 -5.29 -19.78
CA ARG A 235 3.86 -3.94 -19.95
C ARG A 235 3.09 -3.07 -20.95
N ALA A 236 2.33 -3.66 -21.86
CA ALA A 236 1.44 -2.90 -22.75
C ALA A 236 0.30 -2.17 -22.00
N TYR A 237 0.01 -2.60 -20.76
CA TYR A 237 -1.11 -2.12 -19.94
C TYR A 237 -0.69 -1.19 -18.80
N THR A 238 0.61 -0.96 -18.62
CA THR A 238 1.14 -0.21 -17.48
C THR A 238 2.06 0.92 -17.96
N SER A 239 2.06 2.05 -17.27
CA SER A 239 3.05 3.12 -17.48
C SER A 239 4.16 3.02 -16.44
N GLN A 240 5.42 3.25 -16.81
CA GLN A 240 6.57 3.17 -15.90
C GLN A 240 7.20 4.54 -15.65
N GLY A 241 7.37 4.90 -14.37
CA GLY A 241 8.08 6.12 -13.97
C GLY A 241 9.60 5.94 -13.90
N PRO A 242 10.37 7.03 -13.72
CA PRO A 242 11.84 6.98 -13.62
C PRO A 242 12.37 6.10 -12.49
N SER A 243 11.59 5.90 -11.43
CA SER A 243 11.90 5.01 -10.30
C SER A 243 11.71 3.52 -10.62
N ARG A 244 11.23 3.18 -11.83
CA ARG A 244 10.73 1.87 -12.27
C ARG A 244 9.43 1.40 -11.60
N LEU A 245 8.76 2.27 -10.85
CA LEU A 245 7.39 2.01 -10.43
C LEU A 245 6.51 1.93 -11.68
N GLU A 246 5.73 0.86 -11.78
CA GLU A 246 4.70 0.75 -12.80
C GLU A 246 3.33 1.10 -12.23
N ILE A 247 2.49 1.75 -13.04
CA ILE A 247 1.12 2.09 -12.68
C ILE A 247 0.16 1.48 -13.68
N LEU A 248 -0.82 0.75 -13.15
CA LEU A 248 -1.99 0.28 -13.88
C LEU A 248 -3.15 1.23 -13.60
N ALA A 249 -3.58 1.96 -14.64
CA ALA A 249 -4.65 2.93 -14.52
C ALA A 249 -6.03 2.26 -14.34
N SER A 250 -6.91 2.91 -13.58
CA SER A 250 -8.33 2.56 -13.53
C SER A 250 -9.06 3.05 -14.78
N GLU A 251 -10.24 2.48 -15.04
CA GLU A 251 -11.18 3.09 -15.97
C GLU A 251 -11.64 4.46 -15.43
N GLN A 252 -11.73 5.46 -16.30
CA GLN A 252 -12.13 6.82 -15.95
C GLN A 252 -13.43 7.25 -16.61
N ASP A 253 -13.95 6.47 -17.58
CA ASP A 253 -15.18 6.77 -18.28
C ASP A 253 -16.42 6.56 -17.37
N PRO A 254 -17.13 7.65 -16.98
CA PRO A 254 -18.34 7.56 -16.16
C PRO A 254 -19.52 6.90 -16.88
N ALA A 255 -19.47 6.77 -18.21
CA ALA A 255 -20.52 6.13 -19.01
C ALA A 255 -20.45 4.60 -18.92
N VAL A 256 -19.34 4.03 -18.43
CA VAL A 256 -19.22 2.59 -18.18
C VAL A 256 -19.96 2.25 -16.89
N SER A 257 -21.18 1.74 -17.05
CA SER A 257 -22.17 1.56 -15.97
C SER A 257 -21.82 0.50 -14.91
N GLU A 258 -20.75 -0.27 -15.09
CA GLU A 258 -20.34 -1.28 -14.11
C GLU A 258 -19.18 -0.72 -13.27
N ALA A 259 -19.39 -0.50 -11.98
CA ALA A 259 -18.30 -0.11 -11.09
C ALA A 259 -17.27 -1.25 -11.02
N PHE A 260 -15.97 -0.91 -10.93
CA PHE A 260 -14.90 -1.89 -10.74
C PHE A 260 -15.24 -2.80 -9.54
N SER A 261 -15.45 -4.09 -9.82
CA SER A 261 -16.04 -5.02 -8.85
C SER A 261 -15.00 -5.73 -7.98
N GLU A 262 -15.46 -6.40 -6.92
CA GLU A 262 -14.62 -7.31 -6.14
C GLU A 262 -13.94 -8.37 -7.03
N ASN A 263 -14.71 -8.95 -7.96
CA ASN A 263 -14.23 -10.00 -8.84
C ASN A 263 -13.18 -9.48 -9.83
N ASP A 264 -13.38 -8.28 -10.37
CA ASP A 264 -12.39 -7.65 -11.26
C ASP A 264 -11.08 -7.39 -10.53
N TYR A 265 -11.14 -6.92 -9.29
CA TYR A 265 -9.95 -6.73 -8.46
C TYR A 265 -9.21 -8.04 -8.20
N ARG A 266 -9.92 -9.10 -7.80
CA ARG A 266 -9.32 -10.43 -7.57
C ARG A 266 -8.60 -10.94 -8.82
N ARG A 267 -9.29 -10.94 -9.97
CA ARG A 267 -8.70 -11.36 -11.24
C ARG A 267 -7.49 -10.53 -11.65
N ALA A 268 -7.53 -9.22 -11.40
CA ALA A 268 -6.42 -8.33 -11.73
C ALA A 268 -5.20 -8.64 -10.85
N VAL A 269 -5.40 -8.78 -9.53
CA VAL A 269 -4.32 -9.11 -8.60
C VAL A 269 -3.76 -10.50 -8.86
N ASP A 270 -4.62 -11.49 -9.14
CA ASP A 270 -4.22 -12.86 -9.49
C ASP A 270 -3.35 -12.86 -10.75
N LEU A 271 -3.63 -12.00 -11.73
CA LEU A 271 -2.74 -11.85 -12.89
C LEU A 271 -1.43 -11.13 -12.52
N LEU A 272 -1.52 -10.04 -11.75
CA LEU A 272 -0.35 -9.22 -11.39
C LEU A 272 0.66 -9.98 -10.52
N GLU A 273 0.23 -10.87 -9.62
CA GLU A 273 1.14 -11.62 -8.75
C GLU A 273 2.08 -12.57 -9.49
N HIS A 274 1.77 -12.94 -10.74
CA HIS A 274 2.67 -13.73 -11.59
C HIS A 274 3.86 -12.91 -12.10
N PHE A 275 3.70 -11.59 -12.19
CA PHE A 275 4.68 -10.71 -12.80
C PHE A 275 5.33 -9.74 -11.81
N TYR A 276 4.66 -9.34 -10.74
CA TYR A 276 5.15 -8.36 -9.78
C TYR A 276 5.38 -8.98 -8.40
N ASN A 277 6.39 -8.45 -7.69
CA ASN A 277 6.72 -8.88 -6.34
C ASN A 277 5.95 -8.06 -5.28
N ILE A 278 5.61 -6.81 -5.60
CA ILE A 278 4.85 -5.92 -4.73
C ILE A 278 3.73 -5.28 -5.54
N VAL A 279 2.50 -5.38 -5.02
CA VAL A 279 1.31 -4.72 -5.57
C VAL A 279 0.80 -3.71 -4.54
N LEU A 280 0.81 -2.43 -4.89
CA LEU A 280 0.17 -1.38 -4.11
C LEU A 280 -1.22 -1.10 -4.69
N THR A 281 -2.25 -1.06 -3.86
CA THR A 281 -3.61 -0.73 -4.29
C THR A 281 -4.01 0.64 -3.73
N ASP A 282 -4.13 1.63 -4.61
CA ASP A 282 -4.64 2.95 -4.26
C ASP A 282 -6.16 2.90 -4.14
N CYS A 283 -6.69 2.73 -2.93
CA CYS A 283 -8.11 2.52 -2.74
C CYS A 283 -8.89 3.83 -2.85
N GLY A 284 -10.17 3.79 -3.25
CA GLY A 284 -11.04 4.96 -3.14
C GLY A 284 -11.22 5.46 -1.69
N THR A 285 -11.92 6.57 -1.50
CA THR A 285 -12.18 7.15 -0.16
C THR A 285 -13.29 6.43 0.61
N GLY A 286 -14.09 5.58 -0.05
CA GLY A 286 -15.16 4.82 0.57
C GLY A 286 -14.73 3.41 0.96
N LEU A 287 -14.97 3.03 2.22
CA LEU A 287 -14.79 1.65 2.69
C LEU A 287 -15.94 0.71 2.27
N MET A 288 -17.03 1.27 1.75
CA MET A 288 -18.26 0.54 1.41
C MET A 288 -18.40 0.21 -0.09
N HIS A 289 -17.37 0.47 -0.90
CA HIS A 289 -17.42 0.10 -2.32
C HIS A 289 -17.19 -1.41 -2.50
N SER A 290 -17.81 -1.99 -3.54
CA SER A 290 -17.78 -3.43 -3.83
C SER A 290 -16.38 -4.01 -3.92
N ALA A 291 -15.41 -3.28 -4.47
CA ALA A 291 -14.01 -3.74 -4.55
C ALA A 291 -13.31 -3.84 -3.19
N MET A 292 -13.71 -3.05 -2.18
CA MET A 292 -12.98 -2.93 -0.91
C MET A 292 -12.90 -4.25 -0.15
N LYS A 293 -13.96 -5.06 -0.20
CA LYS A 293 -13.95 -6.38 0.43
C LYS A 293 -12.82 -7.27 -0.14
N GLY A 294 -12.70 -7.32 -1.46
CA GLY A 294 -11.64 -8.07 -2.14
C GLY A 294 -10.25 -7.52 -1.82
N VAL A 295 -10.11 -6.19 -1.74
CA VAL A 295 -8.86 -5.53 -1.34
C VAL A 295 -8.45 -5.94 0.08
N LEU A 296 -9.35 -5.84 1.06
CA LEU A 296 -9.05 -6.14 2.45
C LEU A 296 -8.76 -7.62 2.68
N GLU A 297 -9.47 -8.52 2.00
CA GLU A 297 -9.24 -9.97 2.10
C GLU A 297 -7.91 -10.42 1.47
N LEU A 298 -7.46 -9.74 0.41
CA LEU A 298 -6.20 -10.07 -0.28
C LEU A 298 -4.98 -9.32 0.25
N ALA A 299 -5.15 -8.24 1.02
CA ALA A 299 -4.05 -7.42 1.50
C ALA A 299 -3.22 -8.12 2.59
N ASP A 300 -1.90 -8.14 2.44
CA ASP A 300 -0.97 -8.59 3.47
C ASP A 300 -0.77 -7.54 4.57
N SER A 301 -0.91 -6.25 4.19
CA SER A 301 -0.85 -5.12 5.11
C SER A 301 -1.58 -3.90 4.56
N LEU A 302 -1.95 -2.98 5.47
CA LEU A 302 -2.52 -1.68 5.11
C LEU A 302 -1.52 -0.57 5.39
N VAL A 303 -1.62 0.48 4.59
CA VAL A 303 -1.06 1.79 4.90
C VAL A 303 -2.22 2.77 5.05
N LEU A 304 -2.51 3.18 6.28
CA LEU A 304 -3.58 4.13 6.58
C LEU A 304 -3.04 5.56 6.52
N VAL A 305 -3.45 6.32 5.52
CA VAL A 305 -2.99 7.70 5.30
C VAL A 305 -3.96 8.68 5.95
N SER A 306 -3.43 9.52 6.84
CA SER A 306 -4.16 10.58 7.52
C SER A 306 -3.43 11.91 7.40
N SER A 307 -4.16 13.01 7.34
CA SER A 307 -3.55 14.34 7.50
C SER A 307 -3.24 14.64 8.96
N GLY A 308 -2.25 15.48 9.25
CA GLY A 308 -1.98 16.05 10.58
C GLY A 308 -3.05 17.05 11.09
N SER A 309 -4.34 16.73 10.97
CA SER A 309 -5.48 17.55 11.37
C SER A 309 -6.47 16.76 12.25
N VAL A 310 -7.30 17.45 13.05
CA VAL A 310 -8.25 16.80 13.96
C VAL A 310 -9.23 15.92 13.19
N ASP A 311 -9.74 16.43 12.07
CA ASP A 311 -10.65 15.71 11.20
C ASP A 311 -9.98 14.47 10.59
N GLY A 312 -8.74 14.62 10.12
CA GLY A 312 -7.97 13.50 9.57
C GLY A 312 -7.72 12.42 10.63
N ALA A 313 -7.34 12.82 11.83
CA ALA A 313 -7.16 11.93 12.97
C ALA A 313 -8.44 11.15 13.28
N ARG A 314 -9.56 11.84 13.50
CA ARG A 314 -10.85 11.23 13.81
C ARG A 314 -11.32 10.28 12.70
N SER A 315 -11.14 10.70 11.45
CA SER A 315 -11.50 9.92 10.26
C SER A 315 -10.69 8.62 10.16
N ALA A 316 -9.36 8.70 10.37
CA ALA A 316 -8.50 7.52 10.40
C ALA A 316 -8.80 6.59 11.58
N SER A 317 -9.07 7.13 12.78
CA SER A 317 -9.49 6.31 13.93
C SER A 317 -10.79 5.57 13.65
N ALA A 318 -11.79 6.24 13.05
CA ALA A 318 -13.04 5.59 12.66
C ALA A 318 -12.83 4.47 11.62
N THR A 319 -11.88 4.63 10.69
CA THR A 319 -11.48 3.54 9.79
C THR A 319 -10.94 2.34 10.54
N LEU A 320 -10.05 2.55 11.53
CA LEU A 320 -9.50 1.45 12.33
C LEU A 320 -10.59 0.76 13.15
N ASP A 321 -11.45 1.53 13.81
CA ASP A 321 -12.56 0.98 14.59
C ASP A 321 -13.53 0.18 13.70
N TRP A 322 -13.78 0.63 12.47
CA TRP A 322 -14.58 -0.11 11.49
C TRP A 322 -13.88 -1.42 11.07
N LEU A 323 -12.58 -1.37 10.77
CA LEU A 323 -11.80 -2.56 10.40
C LEU A 323 -11.82 -3.61 11.51
N ASP A 324 -11.62 -3.19 12.77
CA ASP A 324 -11.70 -4.06 13.94
C ASP A 324 -13.10 -4.69 14.08
N ALA A 325 -14.15 -3.87 13.97
CA ALA A 325 -15.53 -4.34 14.10
C ALA A 325 -15.97 -5.33 12.99
N HIS A 326 -15.29 -5.31 11.84
CA HIS A 326 -15.60 -6.16 10.68
C HIS A 326 -14.61 -7.33 10.52
N GLY A 327 -13.81 -7.64 11.54
CA GLY A 327 -12.95 -8.84 11.58
C GLY A 327 -11.56 -8.66 10.97
N TYR A 328 -11.16 -7.44 10.61
CA TYR A 328 -9.83 -7.13 10.07
C TYR A 328 -8.82 -6.71 11.15
N GLY A 329 -9.05 -7.02 12.43
CA GLY A 329 -8.19 -6.58 13.52
C GLY A 329 -6.74 -7.09 13.43
N GLU A 330 -6.53 -8.30 12.94
CA GLU A 330 -5.17 -8.80 12.68
C GLU A 330 -4.47 -8.08 11.53
N LEU A 331 -5.23 -7.58 10.55
CA LEU A 331 -4.72 -6.76 9.47
C LEU A 331 -4.37 -5.35 9.99
N VAL A 332 -5.21 -4.77 10.86
CA VAL A 332 -4.93 -3.50 11.57
C VAL A 332 -3.62 -3.57 12.37
N LYS A 333 -3.43 -4.63 13.17
CA LYS A 333 -2.18 -4.83 13.93
C LYS A 333 -0.93 -4.89 13.06
N ARG A 334 -1.07 -5.39 11.83
CA ARG A 334 0.00 -5.47 10.82
C ARG A 334 0.09 -4.24 9.91
N SER A 335 -0.70 -3.21 10.14
CA SER A 335 -0.73 -2.02 9.31
C SER A 335 0.31 -0.98 9.73
N VAL A 336 0.55 -0.01 8.86
CA VAL A 336 1.35 1.19 9.14
C VAL A 336 0.45 2.41 9.01
N ALA A 337 0.42 3.28 10.01
CA ALA A 337 -0.27 4.57 9.91
C ALA A 337 0.70 5.64 9.40
N VAL A 338 0.24 6.47 8.47
CA VAL A 338 1.00 7.59 7.91
C VAL A 338 0.30 8.89 8.29
N ILE A 339 1.02 9.76 8.99
CA ILE A 339 0.60 11.13 9.27
C ILE A 339 1.28 12.02 8.23
N ASN A 340 0.54 12.36 7.18
CA ASN A 340 1.03 13.14 6.06
C ASN A 340 0.78 14.65 6.28
N SER A 341 1.84 15.44 6.22
CA SER A 341 1.77 16.89 6.31
C SER A 341 1.54 17.50 4.93
N VAL A 342 0.26 17.68 4.56
CA VAL A 342 -0.14 18.27 3.28
C VAL A 342 -0.03 19.80 3.22
N ARG A 343 0.39 20.45 4.32
CA ARG A 343 0.61 21.90 4.39
C ARG A 343 1.86 22.22 5.22
N PRO A 344 2.56 23.34 4.97
CA PRO A 344 3.77 23.71 5.70
C PRO A 344 3.57 23.95 7.20
N ARG A 345 2.38 24.41 7.60
CA ARG A 345 2.03 24.63 9.01
C ARG A 345 1.26 23.43 9.53
N ALA A 346 1.77 22.81 10.60
CA ALA A 346 1.01 21.86 11.38
C ALA A 346 -0.29 22.53 11.84
N GLY A 347 -1.41 21.80 11.74
CA GLY A 347 -2.67 22.27 12.33
C GLY A 347 -2.55 22.43 13.84
N SER A 348 -3.63 22.80 14.52
CA SER A 348 -3.71 22.86 15.98
C SER A 348 -3.59 21.50 16.70
N VAL A 349 -3.14 20.46 16.01
CA VAL A 349 -3.06 19.09 16.51
C VAL A 349 -1.70 18.80 17.08
N ASP A 350 -1.71 18.25 18.28
CA ASP A 350 -0.57 17.62 18.92
C ASP A 350 -0.24 16.31 18.19
N LEU A 351 0.78 16.35 17.32
CA LEU A 351 1.17 15.22 16.48
C LEU A 351 1.70 14.03 17.30
N ASP A 352 2.32 14.29 18.46
CA ASP A 352 2.86 13.25 19.33
C ASP A 352 1.73 12.44 19.96
N LYS A 353 0.66 13.11 20.40
CA LYS A 353 -0.55 12.43 20.88
C LYS A 353 -1.25 11.65 19.77
N LEU A 354 -1.29 12.21 18.55
CA LEU A 354 -1.88 11.50 17.41
C LEU A 354 -1.08 10.25 17.05
N GLU A 355 0.25 10.35 17.07
CA GLU A 355 1.15 9.22 16.88
C GLU A 355 0.91 8.15 17.94
N ALA A 356 0.89 8.52 19.22
CA ALA A 356 0.61 7.59 20.32
C ALA A 356 -0.75 6.90 20.17
N HIS A 357 -1.77 7.61 19.69
CA HIS A 357 -3.10 7.06 19.45
C HIS A 357 -3.11 5.97 18.37
N PHE A 358 -2.36 6.14 17.28
CA PHE A 358 -2.26 5.12 16.24
C PHE A 358 -1.32 3.98 16.63
N ALA A 359 -0.19 4.28 17.27
CA ALA A 359 0.80 3.30 17.70
C ALA A 359 0.23 2.24 18.66
N ALA A 360 -0.89 2.55 19.34
CA ALA A 360 -1.61 1.59 20.18
C ALA A 360 -2.35 0.49 19.39
N ARG A 361 -2.60 0.69 18.09
CA ARG A 361 -3.41 -0.22 17.24
C ARG A 361 -2.64 -0.81 16.07
N VAL A 362 -1.73 -0.04 15.46
CA VAL A 362 -0.96 -0.44 14.27
C VAL A 362 0.48 -0.78 14.62
N ARG A 363 1.18 -1.52 13.76
CA ARG A 363 2.58 -1.93 13.99
C ARG A 363 3.53 -0.75 14.10
N ALA A 364 3.32 0.27 13.27
CA ALA A 364 4.20 1.42 13.18
C ALA A 364 3.44 2.67 12.73
N VAL A 365 3.95 3.83 13.11
CA VAL A 365 3.46 5.14 12.66
C VAL A 365 4.62 5.89 12.01
N CYS A 366 4.36 6.55 10.87
CA CYS A 366 5.35 7.31 10.13
C CYS A 366 4.82 8.71 9.85
N GLN A 367 5.54 9.73 10.29
CA GLN A 367 5.25 11.12 9.95
C GLN A 367 5.99 11.54 8.69
N ILE A 368 5.26 11.97 7.66
CA ILE A 368 5.83 12.50 6.42
C ILE A 368 5.72 14.03 6.45
N PRO A 369 6.86 14.76 6.36
CA PRO A 369 6.87 16.20 6.39
C PRO A 369 6.29 16.79 5.11
N PHE A 370 5.92 18.07 5.17
CA PHE A 370 5.51 18.79 3.98
C PHE A 370 6.68 18.89 2.99
N ASP A 371 6.38 18.62 1.73
CA ASP A 371 7.31 18.76 0.62
C ASP A 371 6.59 19.47 -0.54
N PRO A 372 7.08 20.64 -1.00
CA PRO A 372 6.46 21.38 -2.09
C PRO A 372 6.26 20.54 -3.35
N HIS A 373 7.21 19.65 -3.67
CA HIS A 373 7.15 18.80 -4.87
C HIS A 373 5.98 17.81 -4.81
N LEU A 374 5.54 17.43 -3.60
CA LEU A 374 4.37 16.56 -3.41
C LEU A 374 3.04 17.31 -3.46
N GLU A 375 3.04 18.64 -3.29
CA GLU A 375 1.86 19.50 -3.36
C GLU A 375 1.49 19.88 -4.79
N GLU A 376 2.47 20.00 -5.70
CA GLU A 376 2.31 20.40 -7.11
C GLU A 376 1.25 19.59 -7.87
N GLY A 377 0.90 18.39 -7.39
CA GLY A 377 -0.14 17.55 -7.98
C GLY A 377 0.27 16.90 -9.31
N ALA A 378 1.48 17.18 -9.78
CA ALA A 378 2.07 16.69 -11.02
C ALA A 378 2.82 15.35 -10.83
N GLU A 379 3.68 15.04 -11.81
CA GLU A 379 4.56 13.86 -11.79
C GLU A 379 5.53 13.89 -10.60
N ILE A 380 5.73 12.73 -9.98
CA ILE A 380 6.54 12.59 -8.76
C ILE A 380 7.92 12.01 -9.11
N GLU A 381 8.92 12.88 -9.09
CA GLU A 381 10.34 12.50 -9.11
C GLU A 381 10.95 12.44 -7.69
N LEU A 382 11.50 11.30 -7.28
CA LEU A 382 12.09 11.13 -5.94
C LEU A 382 13.32 12.04 -5.71
N ASP A 383 14.08 12.36 -6.76
CA ASP A 383 15.32 13.14 -6.64
C ASP A 383 15.06 14.62 -6.36
N ARG A 384 13.86 15.13 -6.69
CA ARG A 384 13.42 16.50 -6.40
C ARG A 384 12.94 16.69 -4.96
N LEU A 385 12.64 15.61 -4.25
CA LEU A 385 12.21 15.66 -2.85
C LEU A 385 13.30 16.19 -1.93
N HIS A 386 12.90 16.89 -0.87
CA HIS A 386 13.80 17.26 0.20
C HIS A 386 14.42 16.03 0.86
N GLY A 387 15.66 16.16 1.34
CA GLY A 387 16.38 15.07 2.00
C GLY A 387 15.65 14.51 3.23
N ALA A 388 14.95 15.36 3.98
CA ALA A 388 14.11 14.96 5.11
C ALA A 388 12.93 14.08 4.66
N THR A 389 12.21 14.49 3.60
CA THR A 389 11.09 13.73 3.02
C THR A 389 11.56 12.36 2.50
N ARG A 390 12.67 12.31 1.75
CA ARG A 390 13.25 11.04 1.28
C ARG A 390 13.62 10.11 2.43
N THR A 391 14.18 10.64 3.51
CA THR A 391 14.53 9.85 4.69
C THR A 391 13.28 9.29 5.35
N LYS A 392 12.20 10.07 5.45
CA LYS A 392 10.92 9.62 6.02
C LYS A 392 10.18 8.62 5.12
N LEU A 393 10.26 8.76 3.80
CA LEU A 393 9.76 7.74 2.87
C LEU A 393 10.55 6.43 2.95
N LEU A 394 11.87 6.51 3.15
CA LEU A 394 12.72 5.35 3.41
C LEU A 394 12.36 4.68 4.75
N GLU A 395 12.10 5.46 5.80
CA GLU A 395 11.59 4.95 7.09
C GLU A 395 10.23 4.24 6.91
N LEU A 396 9.30 4.84 6.14
CA LEU A 396 8.00 4.23 5.82
C LEU A 396 8.18 2.92 5.04
N GLY A 397 9.01 2.91 3.99
CA GLY A 397 9.32 1.71 3.22
C GLY A 397 9.88 0.60 4.11
N ALA A 398 10.78 0.94 5.05
CA ALA A 398 11.33 -0.02 5.99
C ALA A 398 10.28 -0.52 7.01
N ALA A 399 9.36 0.33 7.46
CA ALA A 399 8.29 -0.06 8.40
C ALA A 399 7.25 -1.00 7.74
N VAL A 400 6.98 -0.81 6.45
CA VAL A 400 6.15 -1.71 5.65
C VAL A 400 6.90 -3.01 5.37
N ALA A 401 8.18 -2.94 4.98
CA ALA A 401 9.01 -4.11 4.66
C ALA A 401 9.27 -5.04 5.85
N ASP A 402 9.26 -4.53 7.08
CA ASP A 402 9.33 -5.38 8.28
C ASP A 402 8.16 -6.40 8.36
N GLY A 403 7.07 -6.18 7.61
CA GLY A 403 5.96 -7.14 7.48
C GLY A 403 6.16 -8.23 6.42
N PHE A 404 7.19 -8.15 5.56
CA PHE A 404 7.38 -9.06 4.41
C PHE A 404 7.65 -10.52 4.79
N SER A 405 8.11 -10.76 6.02
CA SER A 405 8.45 -12.10 6.50
C SER A 405 7.22 -13.00 6.72
N GLY A 406 6.00 -12.45 6.60
CA GLY A 406 4.76 -13.10 7.03
C GLY A 406 4.66 -13.18 8.56
N PRO A 407 3.46 -13.45 9.12
CA PRO A 407 3.35 -13.93 10.50
C PRO A 407 4.04 -15.28 10.71
#